data_AF-A0A973AB51-F1
#
_entry.id   AF-A0A973AB51-F1
#
_cell.length_a   1.000
_cell.length_b   1.000
_cell.length_c   1.000
_cell.angle_alpha   90.00
_cell.angle_beta   90.00
_cell.angle_gamma   90.00
#
_symmetry.space_group_name_H-M   'P 1'
#
loop_
_entity.id
_entity.type
_entity.pdbx_description
1 polymer ?
#
loop_
_entity_poly.entity_id
_entity_poly.type
_entity_poly.pdbx_seq_one_letter_code
_entity_poly.pdbx_strand_id
1 'polypeptide(L)' 'MNNTLINNSLNKGISYLAYRTLIKDLLIQEKSTGNEQSDDLLNYSILNNKRMDRLDKTL' A
#
# COMPACT_ATOMS: atom_id res chain seq x y z
N MET A 1 13.79 22.28 -18.75
CA MET A 1 12.71 21.31 -19.10
C MET A 1 11.60 21.47 -18.08
N ASN A 2 10.36 21.68 -18.51
CA ASN A 2 9.22 21.78 -17.61
C ASN A 2 8.84 20.37 -17.12
N ASN A 3 9.18 20.07 -15.87
CA ASN A 3 8.86 18.81 -15.19
C ASN A 3 7.41 18.77 -14.67
N THR A 4 6.48 19.46 -15.32
CA THR A 4 5.10 19.63 -14.88
C THR A 4 4.40 18.28 -14.64
N LEU A 5 4.67 17.28 -15.49
CA LEU A 5 4.15 15.92 -15.30
C LEU A 5 4.68 15.28 -14.01
N ILE A 6 5.99 15.38 -13.75
CA ILE A 6 6.62 14.80 -12.56
C ILE A 6 6.08 15.48 -11.29
N ASN A 7 6.02 16.81 -11.28
CA ASN A 7 5.50 17.58 -10.15
C ASN A 7 4.02 17.23 -9.86
N ASN A 8 3.20 17.11 -10.91
CA ASN A 8 1.79 16.73 -10.77
C ASN A 8 1.63 15.30 -10.23
N SER A 9 2.50 14.37 -10.65
CA SER A 9 2.49 12.99 -10.16
C SER A 9 2.93 12.90 -8.69
N LEU A 10 3.97 13.66 -8.29
CA LEU A 10 4.44 13.70 -6.91
C LEU A 10 3.35 14.22 -5.95
N ASN A 11 2.56 15.20 -6.38
CA ASN A 11 1.42 15.72 -5.60
C ASN A 11 0.30 14.70 -5.38
N LYS A 12 0.21 13.66 -6.22
CA LYS A 12 -0.76 12.56 -6.08
C LYS A 12 -0.16 11.33 -5.39
N GLY A 13 1.14 11.34 -5.16
CA GLY A 13 1.84 10.23 -4.51
C GLY A 13 1.51 10.13 -3.02
N ILE A 14 1.79 8.97 -2.46
CA ILE A 14 1.76 8.73 -1.02
C ILE A 14 3.18 8.37 -0.57
N SER A 15 3.57 8.83 0.62
CA SER A 15 4.85 8.40 1.19
C SER A 15 4.80 6.91 1.51
N TYR A 16 5.96 6.25 1.47
CA TYR A 16 6.04 4.82 1.80
C TYR A 16 5.48 4.52 3.20
N LEU A 17 5.82 5.35 4.19
CA LEU A 17 5.32 5.17 5.56
C LEU A 17 3.79 5.30 5.63
N ALA A 18 3.22 6.31 4.96
CA ALA A 18 1.76 6.47 4.91
C ALA A 18 1.08 5.30 4.20
N TYR A 19 1.68 4.76 3.14
CA TYR A 19 1.20 3.54 2.49
C TYR A 19 1.24 2.33 3.44
N ARG A 20 2.34 2.13 4.20
CA ARG A 20 2.46 1.02 5.16
C ARG A 20 1.42 1.12 6.28
N THR A 21 1.14 2.33 6.77
CA THR A 21 0.07 2.56 7.75
C THR A 21 -1.30 2.24 7.15
N LEU A 22 -1.61 2.76 5.96
CA LEU A 22 -2.87 2.48 5.27
C LEU A 22 -3.13 0.98 5.09
N ILE A 23 -2.12 0.21 4.65
CA ILE A 23 -2.25 -1.24 4.49
C ILE A 23 -2.55 -1.93 5.83
N LYS A 24 -1.83 -1.57 6.90
CA LYS A 24 -2.07 -2.16 8.23
C LYS A 24 -3.49 -1.88 8.72
N ASP A 25 -3.97 -0.64 8.58
CA ASP A 25 -5.31 -0.24 9.00
C ASP A 25 -6.42 -0.95 8.20
N LEU A 26 -6.21 -1.17 6.90
CA LEU A 26 -7.15 -1.91 6.06
C LEU A 26 -7.18 -3.40 6.38
N LEU A 27 -6.02 -4.01 6.68
CA LEU A 27 -5.96 -5.43 7.05
C LEU A 27 -6.65 -5.72 8.39
N ILE A 28 -6.63 -4.78 9.34
CA ILE A 28 -7.41 -4.87 10.58
C ILE A 28 -8.92 -4.91 10.28
N GLN A 29 -9.34 -4.24 9.21
CA GLN A 29 -10.73 -4.20 8.75
C GLN A 29 -11.07 -5.33 7.76
N GLU A 30 -10.18 -6.30 7.55
CA GLU A 30 -10.34 -7.38 6.57
C GLU A 30 -10.56 -6.86 5.14
N LYS A 31 -9.88 -5.77 4.76
CA LYS A 31 -9.99 -5.14 3.43
C LYS A 31 -8.65 -5.07 2.70
N SER A 32 -8.76 -4.96 1.37
CA SER A 32 -7.66 -4.59 0.47
C SER A 32 -7.82 -3.15 -0.04
N THR A 33 -6.80 -2.62 -0.71
CA THR A 33 -6.85 -1.30 -1.37
C THR A 33 -7.65 -1.29 -2.67
N GLY A 34 -8.06 -2.46 -3.17
CA GLY A 34 -8.87 -2.56 -4.38
C GLY A 34 -10.28 -2.00 -4.18
N ASN A 35 -10.88 -1.49 -5.25
CA ASN A 35 -12.27 -1.05 -5.20
C ASN A 35 -13.22 -2.24 -4.97
N GLU A 36 -12.86 -3.41 -5.52
CA GLU A 36 -13.54 -4.67 -5.28
C GLU A 36 -12.90 -5.40 -4.10
N GLN A 37 -13.72 -6.07 -3.30
CA GLN A 37 -13.27 -6.83 -2.14
C GLN A 37 -13.62 -8.30 -2.36
N SER A 38 -12.63 -9.17 -2.18
CA SER A 38 -12.79 -10.62 -2.21
C SER A 38 -11.77 -11.27 -1.29
N ASP A 39 -12.06 -12.48 -0.84
CA ASP A 39 -11.17 -13.23 0.06
C ASP A 39 -9.79 -13.45 -0.58
N ASP A 40 -9.74 -13.70 -1.89
CA ASP A 40 -8.49 -13.85 -2.63
C ASP A 40 -7.65 -12.56 -2.56
N LEU A 41 -8.24 -11.39 -2.79
CA LEU A 41 -7.54 -10.10 -2.73
C LEU A 41 -7.07 -9.77 -1.31
N LEU A 42 -7.87 -10.10 -0.30
CA LEU A 42 -7.47 -9.95 1.10
C LEU A 42 -6.27 -10.84 1.44
N ASN A 43 -6.31 -12.12 1.04
CA ASN A 43 -5.23 -13.08 1.26
C ASN A 43 -3.92 -12.64 0.57
N TYR A 44 -4.00 -12.14 -0.66
CA TYR A 44 -2.83 -11.56 -1.34
C TYR A 44 -2.29 -10.32 -0.62
N SER A 45 -3.17 -9.47 -0.09
CA SER A 45 -2.78 -8.28 0.67
C SER A 45 -2.05 -8.65 1.96
N ILE A 46 -2.53 -9.66 2.70
CA ILE A 46 -1.88 -10.19 3.90
C ILE A 46 -0.48 -10.75 3.56
N LEU A 47 -0.38 -11.55 2.51
CA LEU A 47 0.89 -12.12 2.05
C LEU A 47 1.88 -11.03 1.64
N ASN A 48 1.41 -9.99 0.94
CA ASN A 48 2.25 -8.86 0.57
C ASN A 48 2.74 -8.10 1.80
N ASN A 49 1.86 -7.80 2.77
CA ASN A 49 2.27 -7.10 3.98
C ASN A 49 3.38 -7.86 4.73
N LYS A 50 3.27 -9.20 4.87
CA LYS A 50 4.35 -10.02 5.45
C LYS A 50 5.66 -9.93 4.66
N ARG A 51 5.60 -9.88 3.32
CA ARG A 51 6.81 -9.69 2.50
C ARG A 51 7.41 -8.31 2.71
N MET A 52 6.60 -7.28 2.89
CA MET A 52 7.05 -5.92 3.19
C MET A 52 7.69 -5.85 4.58
N ASP A 53 7.12 -6.52 5.60
CA ASP A 53 7.73 -6.61 6.93
C ASP A 53 9.14 -7.25 6.88
N ARG A 54 9.33 -8.24 5.99
CA ARG A 54 10.66 -8.83 5.74
C ARG A 54 11.63 -7.83 5.12
N LEU A 55 11.18 -7.07 4.13
CA LEU A 55 12.01 -6.05 3.46
C LEU A 55 12.43 -4.95 4.43
N ASP A 56 11.51 -4.55 5.31
CA ASP A 56 11.76 -3.57 6.36
C ASP A 56 12.57 -4.13 7.53
N LYS A 57 12.83 -5.45 7.57
CA LYS A 57 13.50 -6.16 8.67
C LYS A 57 12.80 -5.97 10.02
N THR A 58 11.47 -5.99 10.00
CA THR A 58 10.61 -5.88 11.19
C THR A 58 9.94 -7.20 11.55
N LEU A 59 10.37 -8.31 10.94
CA LEU A 59 9.99 -9.69 11.26
C LEU A 59 11.02 -10.33 12.19
#